data_AF-A0A5N7CGU5-F1
#
_entry.id   AF-A0A5N7CGU5-F1
#
_cell.length_a   1.000
_cell.length_b   1.000
_cell.length_c   1.000
_cell.angle_alpha   90.00
_cell.angle_beta   90.00
_cell.angle_gamma   90.00
#
_symmetry.space_group_name_H-M   'P 1'
#
loop_
_entity.id
_entity.type
_entity.pdbx_description
1 polymer ?
#
loop_
_entity_poly.entity_id
_entity_poly.type
_entity_poly.pdbx_seq_one_letter_code
_entity_poly.pdbx_strand_id
1 'polypeptide(L)'
;MTLDFPWIYPVRVVQVIFAIIILGLTAYIVSVYNNDTVNFMLFNSIWTAFFATPYLALAPVHFPHLAHRLIIPAVEVITMIFWFAGFIALGVLLPAPRFCHWSACNCAQAATVFGAFEWALFVATSVIAVLCAFRSRPSTTSTKPAPQTTAHVGV
;
A
#
# COMPACT_ATOMS: atom_id res chain seq x y z
N MET A 1 8.57 -3.18 19.55
CA MET A 1 7.22 -2.58 19.62
C MET A 1 6.37 -3.26 18.57
N THR A 2 5.89 -4.45 18.90
CA THR A 2 4.95 -5.26 18.10
C THR A 2 3.61 -4.54 18.14
N LEU A 3 3.35 -3.71 17.13
CA LEU A 3 2.02 -3.17 16.92
C LEU A 3 1.20 -4.26 16.25
N ASP A 4 0.59 -5.12 17.07
CA ASP A 4 -0.53 -5.95 16.64
C ASP A 4 -1.65 -4.98 16.25
N PHE A 5 -1.68 -4.58 14.97
CA PHE A 5 -2.77 -3.80 14.39
C PHE A 5 -3.74 -4.76 13.71
N PRO A 6 -4.70 -5.36 14.44
CA PRO A 6 -5.66 -6.29 13.85
C PRO A 6 -6.45 -5.67 12.69
N TRP A 7 -6.53 -4.34 12.59
CA TRP A 7 -7.20 -3.64 11.49
C TRP A 7 -6.40 -3.62 10.17
N ILE A 8 -5.07 -3.75 10.20
CA ILE A 8 -4.26 -3.65 8.98
C ILE A 8 -4.48 -4.86 8.07
N TYR A 9 -4.66 -6.06 8.64
CA TYR A 9 -4.86 -7.29 7.87
C TYR A 9 -6.16 -7.26 7.06
N PRO A 10 -7.33 -6.90 7.63
CA PRO A 10 -8.54 -6.64 6.85
C PRO A 10 -8.32 -5.62 5.73
N VAL A 11 -7.62 -4.52 6.00
CA VAL A 11 -7.33 -3.51 4.96
C VAL A 11 -6.48 -4.10 3.84
N ARG A 12 -5.47 -4.93 4.14
CA ARG A 12 -4.70 -5.65 3.11
C ARG A 12 -5.57 -6.58 2.30
N VAL A 13 -6.49 -7.30 2.93
CA VAL A 13 -7.42 -8.19 2.21
C VAL A 13 -8.29 -7.38 1.26
N VAL A 14 -8.83 -6.23 1.68
CA VAL A 14 -9.62 -5.35 0.81
C VAL A 14 -8.78 -4.81 -0.34
N GLN A 15 -7.54 -4.38 -0.07
CA GLN A 15 -6.59 -3.92 -1.09
C GLN A 15 -6.34 -4.99 -2.16
N VAL A 16 -6.09 -6.24 -1.74
CA VAL A 16 -5.93 -7.37 -2.67
C VAL A 16 -7.20 -7.63 -3.48
N ILE A 17 -8.38 -7.59 -2.85
CA ILE A 17 -9.65 -7.83 -3.54
C ILE A 17 -9.86 -6.78 -4.64
N PHE A 18 -9.71 -5.50 -4.31
CA PHE A 18 -9.83 -4.41 -5.29
C PHE A 18 -8.78 -4.51 -6.38
N ALA A 19 -7.54 -4.86 -6.05
CA ALA A 19 -6.50 -5.12 -7.04
C ALA A 19 -6.89 -6.26 -7.99
N ILE A 20 -7.42 -7.39 -7.50
CA ILE A 20 -7.87 -8.51 -8.34
C ILE A 20 -9.05 -8.12 -9.23
N ILE A 21 -10.01 -7.32 -8.72
CA ILE A 21 -11.12 -6.80 -9.52
C ILE A 21 -10.56 -5.96 -10.68
N ILE A 22 -9.66 -5.02 -10.39
CA ILE A 22 -9.06 -4.15 -11.40
C ILE A 22 -8.20 -4.96 -12.39
N LEU A 23 -7.49 -5.98 -11.93
CA LEU A 23 -6.73 -6.91 -12.77
C LEU A 23 -7.63 -7.55 -13.82
N GLY A 24 -8.77 -8.11 -13.42
CA GLY A 24 -9.72 -8.74 -14.34
C GLY A 24 -10.34 -7.74 -15.33
N LEU A 25 -10.76 -6.56 -14.84
CA LEU A 25 -11.35 -5.51 -15.68
C LEU A 25 -10.35 -4.98 -16.72
N THR A 26 -9.13 -4.70 -16.30
CA THR A 26 -8.08 -4.14 -17.18
C THR A 26 -7.51 -5.19 -18.12
N ALA A 27 -7.36 -6.46 -17.68
CA ALA A 27 -6.96 -7.55 -18.57
C ALA A 27 -7.97 -7.77 -19.70
N TYR A 28 -9.27 -7.68 -19.39
CA TYR A 28 -10.31 -7.72 -20.42
C TYR A 28 -10.13 -6.57 -21.43
N ILE A 29 -9.98 -5.33 -20.96
CA ILE A 29 -9.82 -4.17 -21.84
C ILE A 29 -8.57 -4.33 -22.73
N VAL A 30 -7.43 -4.74 -22.15
CA VAL A 30 -6.16 -4.94 -22.88
C VAL A 30 -6.27 -6.03 -23.94
N SER A 31 -7.10 -7.05 -23.72
CA SER A 31 -7.30 -8.11 -24.74
C SER A 31 -8.01 -7.63 -26.00
N VAL A 32 -8.72 -6.50 -25.93
CA VAL A 32 -9.49 -5.93 -27.06
C VAL A 32 -8.87 -4.62 -27.57
N TYR A 33 -8.26 -3.82 -26.69
CA TYR A 33 -7.71 -2.51 -26.98
C TYR A 33 -6.33 -2.34 -26.36
N ASN A 34 -5.33 -1.98 -27.18
CA ASN A 34 -4.03 -1.61 -26.66
C ASN A 34 -4.02 -0.12 -26.28
N ASN A 35 -3.81 0.18 -24.99
CA ASN A 35 -3.73 1.54 -24.48
C ASN A 35 -2.81 1.60 -23.26
N ASP A 36 -1.85 2.53 -23.27
CA ASP A 36 -0.83 2.63 -22.23
C ASP A 36 -1.38 2.94 -20.83
N THR A 37 -2.47 3.72 -20.75
CA THR A 37 -3.14 4.02 -19.48
C THR A 37 -3.77 2.77 -18.87
N VAL A 38 -4.41 1.94 -19.70
CA VAL A 38 -5.00 0.67 -19.25
C VAL A 38 -3.89 -0.32 -18.89
N ASN A 39 -2.82 -0.39 -19.68
CA ASN A 39 -1.64 -1.21 -19.38
C ASN A 39 -1.00 -0.81 -18.04
N PHE A 40 -0.96 0.48 -17.72
CA PHE A 40 -0.47 0.95 -16.42
C PHE A 40 -1.37 0.53 -15.26
N MET A 41 -2.69 0.61 -15.41
CA MET A 41 -3.64 0.11 -14.40
C MET A 41 -3.54 -1.42 -14.22
N LEU A 42 -3.31 -2.16 -15.31
CA LEU A 42 -3.02 -3.60 -15.26
C LEU A 42 -1.73 -3.86 -14.48
N PHE A 43 -0.64 -3.14 -14.78
CA PHE A 43 0.60 -3.22 -14.00
C PHE A 43 0.35 -2.93 -12.52
N ASN A 44 -0.41 -1.88 -12.21
CA ASN A 44 -0.63 -1.45 -10.84
C ASN A 44 -1.42 -2.48 -10.02
N SER A 45 -2.39 -3.14 -10.64
CA SER A 45 -3.12 -4.25 -10.01
C SER A 45 -2.22 -5.47 -9.75
N ILE A 46 -1.35 -5.84 -10.70
CA ILE A 46 -0.36 -6.92 -10.52
C ILE A 46 0.62 -6.58 -9.40
N TRP A 47 1.21 -5.38 -9.46
CA TRP A 47 2.11 -4.84 -8.44
C TRP A 47 1.48 -4.94 -7.05
N THR A 48 0.25 -4.46 -6.92
CA THR A 48 -0.47 -4.43 -5.64
C THR A 48 -0.79 -5.82 -5.11
N ALA A 49 -1.41 -6.67 -5.93
CA ALA A 49 -1.90 -7.99 -5.52
C ALA A 49 -0.78 -8.99 -5.21
N PHE A 50 0.30 -8.98 -6.00
CA PHE A 50 1.33 -10.04 -5.92
C PHE A 50 2.64 -9.59 -5.29
N PHE A 51 2.94 -8.29 -5.24
CA PHE A 51 4.22 -7.79 -4.73
C PHE A 51 4.06 -6.88 -3.51
N ALA A 52 3.35 -5.77 -3.64
CA ALA A 52 3.26 -4.76 -2.59
C ALA A 52 2.54 -5.29 -1.35
N THR A 53 1.33 -5.85 -1.50
CA THR A 53 0.55 -6.31 -0.34
C THR A 53 1.15 -7.55 0.35
N PRO A 54 1.69 -8.57 -0.34
CA PRO A 54 2.40 -9.66 0.34
C PRO A 54 3.65 -9.17 1.07
N TYR A 55 4.42 -8.26 0.46
CA TYR A 55 5.58 -7.64 1.11
C TYR A 55 5.17 -6.90 2.40
N LEU A 56 4.14 -6.05 2.33
CA LEU A 56 3.66 -5.25 3.46
C LEU A 56 3.04 -6.11 4.57
N ALA A 57 2.48 -7.28 4.25
CA ALA A 57 1.93 -8.20 5.23
C ALA A 57 3.00 -9.08 5.90
N LEU A 58 4.00 -9.55 5.14
CA LEU A 58 5.00 -10.51 5.63
C LEU A 58 6.22 -9.84 6.26
N ALA A 59 6.63 -8.66 5.77
CA ALA A 59 7.84 -7.99 6.24
C ALA A 59 7.84 -7.68 7.76
N PRO A 60 6.74 -7.17 8.36
CA PRO A 60 6.70 -6.90 9.81
C PRO A 60 6.84 -8.16 10.67
N VAL A 61 6.38 -9.32 10.17
CA VAL A 61 6.38 -10.59 10.91
C VAL A 61 7.77 -11.23 10.92
N HIS A 62 8.48 -11.19 9.80
CA HIS A 62 9.71 -11.95 9.63
C HIS A 62 10.99 -11.15 9.93
N PHE A 63 11.01 -9.82 9.74
CA PHE A 63 12.25 -9.04 9.78
C PHE A 63 12.10 -7.62 10.39
N PRO A 64 12.08 -7.47 11.72
CA PRO A 64 11.77 -6.20 12.39
C PRO A 64 12.92 -5.15 12.42
N HIS A 65 14.02 -5.31 11.68
CA HIS A 65 15.23 -4.48 11.86
C HIS A 65 15.16 -3.09 11.18
N LEU A 66 15.94 -2.13 11.70
CA LEU A 66 15.89 -0.67 11.45
C LEU A 66 15.82 -0.23 9.97
N ALA A 67 16.45 -0.96 9.05
CA ALA A 67 16.44 -0.61 7.61
C ALA A 67 15.03 -0.73 6.99
N HIS A 68 14.18 -1.63 7.49
CA HIS A 68 12.81 -1.81 7.00
C HIS A 68 11.86 -0.70 7.44
N ARG A 69 12.25 0.09 8.46
CA ARG A 69 11.43 1.20 8.97
C ARG A 69 11.16 2.27 7.92
N LEU A 70 12.04 2.43 6.94
CA LEU A 70 11.86 3.36 5.82
C LEU A 70 11.35 2.68 4.55
N ILE A 71 11.63 1.38 4.37
CA ILE A 71 11.21 0.65 3.16
C ILE A 71 9.69 0.42 3.17
N ILE A 72 9.11 0.04 4.31
CA ILE A 72 7.66 -0.16 4.45
C ILE A 72 6.88 1.11 4.05
N PRO A 73 7.13 2.30 4.65
CA PRO A 73 6.44 3.51 4.25
C PRO A 73 6.79 3.94 2.81
N ALA A 74 7.98 3.62 2.30
CA ALA A 74 8.31 3.89 0.90
C ALA A 74 7.45 3.07 -0.07
N VAL A 75 7.28 1.76 0.16
CA VAL A 75 6.44 0.89 -0.67
C VAL A 75 4.97 1.35 -0.62
N GLU A 76 4.47 1.73 0.56
CA GLU A 76 3.13 2.32 0.72
C GLU A 76 2.96 3.57 -0.13
N VAL A 77 3.87 4.54 0.01
CA VAL A 77 3.78 5.84 -0.70
C VAL A 77 3.94 5.67 -2.21
N ILE A 78 4.85 4.81 -2.67
CA ILE A 78 5.01 4.51 -4.10
C ILE A 78 3.73 3.91 -4.67
N THR A 79 3.14 2.94 -3.97
CA THR A 79 1.91 2.28 -4.40
C THR A 79 0.74 3.27 -4.39
N MET A 80 0.65 4.14 -3.39
CA MET A 80 -0.30 5.25 -3.34
C MET A 80 -0.16 6.17 -4.57
N ILE A 81 1.06 6.57 -4.94
CA ILE A 81 1.30 7.42 -6.12
C ILE A 81 0.89 6.72 -7.41
N PHE A 82 1.20 5.43 -7.55
CA PHE A 82 0.80 4.66 -8.74
C PHE A 82 -0.72 4.60 -8.89
N TRP A 83 -1.44 4.32 -7.80
CA TRP A 83 -2.91 4.33 -7.84
C TRP A 83 -3.46 5.70 -8.18
N PHE A 84 -2.93 6.77 -7.58
CA PHE A 84 -3.33 8.14 -7.88
C PHE A 84 -3.19 8.46 -9.37
N ALA A 85 -2.01 8.20 -9.93
CA ALA A 85 -1.73 8.44 -11.34
C ALA A 85 -2.64 7.59 -12.23
N GLY A 86 -2.84 6.31 -11.89
CA GLY A 86 -3.57 5.35 -12.70
C GLY A 86 -5.05 5.68 -12.80
N PHE A 87 -5.73 5.90 -11.67
CA PHE A 87 -7.17 6.16 -11.70
C PHE A 87 -7.49 7.53 -12.32
N ILE A 88 -6.65 8.55 -12.10
CA ILE A 88 -6.84 9.87 -12.71
C ILE A 88 -6.62 9.79 -14.22
N ALA A 89 -5.54 9.15 -14.67
CA ALA A 89 -5.26 8.99 -16.09
C ALA A 89 -6.38 8.21 -16.79
N LEU A 90 -6.87 7.13 -16.18
CA LEU A 90 -8.00 6.37 -16.71
C LEU A 90 -9.27 7.23 -16.74
N GLY A 91 -9.56 8.00 -15.68
CA GLY A 91 -10.70 8.91 -15.62
C GLY A 91 -10.68 10.00 -16.70
N VAL A 92 -9.50 10.52 -17.06
CA VAL A 92 -9.35 11.49 -18.17
C VAL A 92 -9.54 10.83 -19.53
N LEU A 93 -9.15 9.56 -19.67
CA LEU A 93 -9.33 8.79 -20.91
C LEU A 93 -10.81 8.48 -21.20
N LEU A 94 -11.65 8.43 -20.16
CA LEU A 94 -13.05 8.07 -20.31
C LEU A 94 -13.85 9.15 -21.06
N PRO A 95 -14.70 8.75 -22.04
CA PRO A 95 -15.68 9.67 -22.61
C PRO A 95 -16.76 10.02 -21.58
N ALA A 96 -17.52 11.08 -21.85
CA ALA A 96 -18.65 11.44 -21.00
C ALA A 96 -19.59 10.22 -20.80
N PRO A 97 -20.16 10.00 -19.59
CA PRO A 97 -20.93 8.79 -19.28
C PRO A 97 -22.06 8.48 -20.26
N ARG A 98 -22.67 9.52 -20.84
CA ARG A 98 -23.72 9.41 -21.86
C ARG A 98 -23.30 8.76 -23.19
N PHE A 99 -22.00 8.55 -23.40
CA PHE A 99 -21.45 7.90 -24.59
C PHE A 99 -20.81 6.54 -24.27
N CYS A 100 -20.81 6.12 -23.01
CA CYS A 100 -20.17 4.91 -22.54
C CYS A 100 -21.18 3.76 -22.53
N HIS A 101 -21.31 3.03 -23.65
CA HIS A 101 -22.36 2.00 -23.81
C HIS A 101 -21.85 0.59 -24.07
N TRP A 102 -20.56 0.44 -24.38
CA TRP A 102 -19.93 -0.85 -24.63
C TRP A 102 -19.20 -1.38 -23.40
N SER A 103 -19.01 -2.70 -23.35
CA SER A 103 -18.43 -3.43 -22.22
C SER A 103 -17.10 -2.85 -21.75
N ALA A 104 -16.14 -2.61 -22.65
CA ALA A 104 -14.82 -2.11 -22.26
C ALA A 104 -14.88 -0.72 -21.60
N CYS A 105 -15.80 0.14 -22.03
CA CYS A 105 -15.99 1.45 -21.39
C CYS A 105 -16.59 1.30 -19.98
N ASN A 106 -17.59 0.43 -19.80
CA ASN A 106 -18.15 0.12 -18.48
C ASN A 106 -17.09 -0.50 -17.55
N CYS A 107 -16.22 -1.37 -18.09
CA CYS A 107 -15.08 -1.92 -17.35
C CYS A 107 -14.09 -0.82 -16.95
N ALA A 108 -13.81 0.14 -17.83
CA ALA A 108 -12.90 1.24 -17.54
C ALA A 108 -13.48 2.21 -16.49
N GLN A 109 -14.80 2.44 -16.50
CA GLN A 109 -15.51 3.16 -15.44
C GLN A 109 -15.38 2.46 -14.10
N ALA A 110 -15.68 1.17 -14.04
CA ALA A 110 -15.54 0.39 -12.82
C ALA A 110 -14.08 0.40 -12.31
N ALA A 111 -13.10 0.17 -13.19
CA ALA A 111 -11.68 0.19 -12.85
C ALA A 111 -11.23 1.57 -12.33
N THR A 112 -11.78 2.66 -12.86
CA THR A 112 -11.51 4.02 -12.37
C THR A 112 -12.03 4.19 -10.93
N VAL A 113 -13.26 3.76 -10.65
CA VAL A 113 -13.87 3.89 -9.32
C VAL A 113 -13.15 3.03 -8.28
N PHE A 114 -12.93 1.74 -8.58
CA PHE A 114 -12.19 0.86 -7.69
C PHE A 114 -10.75 1.34 -7.51
N GLY A 115 -10.10 1.88 -8.55
CA GLY A 115 -8.77 2.48 -8.45
C GLY A 115 -8.71 3.69 -7.52
N ALA A 116 -9.77 4.51 -7.49
CA ALA A 116 -9.89 5.62 -6.54
C ALA A 116 -10.06 5.14 -5.09
N PHE A 117 -10.83 4.08 -4.87
CA PHE A 117 -10.96 3.46 -3.54
C PHE A 117 -9.63 2.84 -3.09
N GLU A 118 -8.94 2.16 -3.99
CA GLU A 118 -7.63 1.58 -3.71
C GLU A 118 -6.59 2.66 -3.36
N TRP A 119 -6.59 3.77 -4.10
CA TRP A 119 -5.81 4.95 -3.76
C TRP A 119 -6.12 5.45 -2.35
N ALA A 120 -7.41 5.60 -2.00
CA ALA A 120 -7.81 6.10 -0.67
C ALA A 120 -7.34 5.17 0.46
N LEU A 121 -7.40 3.84 0.27
CA LEU A 121 -6.86 2.87 1.21
C LEU A 121 -5.35 3.05 1.37
N PHE A 122 -4.62 3.18 0.27
CA PHE A 122 -3.18 3.43 0.30
C PHE A 122 -2.79 4.78 0.89
N VAL A 123 -3.60 5.82 0.75
CA VAL A 123 -3.40 7.10 1.46
C VAL A 123 -3.49 6.88 2.96
N ALA A 124 -4.56 6.22 3.42
CA ALA A 124 -4.78 5.96 4.84
C ALA A 124 -3.62 5.14 5.45
N THR A 125 -3.21 4.06 4.78
CA THR A 125 -2.10 3.21 5.26
C THR A 125 -0.75 3.93 5.18
N SER A 126 -0.49 4.70 4.11
CA SER A 126 0.74 5.50 3.96
C SER A 126 0.87 6.53 5.07
N VAL A 127 -0.19 7.29 5.37
CA VAL A 127 -0.17 8.31 6.44
C VAL A 127 0.19 7.67 7.77
N ILE A 128 -0.45 6.54 8.10
CA ILE A 128 -0.17 5.82 9.35
C ILE A 128 1.26 5.28 9.37
N ALA A 129 1.71 4.65 8.29
CA ALA A 129 3.06 4.10 8.17
C ALA A 129 4.14 5.19 8.34
N VAL A 130 3.96 6.34 7.71
CA VAL A 130 4.86 7.50 7.81
C VAL A 130 4.86 8.09 9.22
N LEU A 131 3.69 8.28 9.84
CA LEU A 131 3.60 8.77 11.22
C LEU A 131 4.28 7.82 12.22
N CYS A 132 4.07 6.51 12.07
CA CYS A 132 4.76 5.49 12.87
C CYS A 132 6.28 5.55 12.64
N ALA A 133 6.71 5.68 11.38
CA ALA A 133 8.11 5.80 11.03
C ALA A 133 8.78 7.05 11.61
N PHE A 134 8.07 8.16 11.81
CA PHE A 134 8.63 9.34 12.49
C PHE A 134 8.58 9.24 14.03
N ARG A 135 7.55 8.63 14.61
CA ARG A 135 7.36 8.56 16.07
C ARG A 135 8.35 7.66 16.81
N SER A 136 8.89 6.59 16.21
CA SER A 136 9.85 5.70 16.91
C SER A 136 11.28 6.26 17.01
N ARG A 137 11.52 7.57 16.84
CA ARG A 137 12.84 8.17 17.05
C ARG A 137 13.06 8.16 18.58
N PRO A 138 14.05 7.43 19.12
CA PRO A 138 14.27 7.42 20.55
C PRO A 138 14.60 8.83 21.00
N SER A 139 13.95 9.29 22.06
CA SER A 139 14.48 10.33 22.91
C SER A 139 15.82 9.84 23.46
N THR A 140 16.91 10.14 22.79
CA THR A 140 18.24 10.04 23.37
C THR A 140 18.31 11.08 24.48
N THR A 141 18.08 10.68 25.74
CA THR A 141 18.76 11.17 26.96
C THR A 141 18.22 10.39 28.16
N SER A 142 18.91 9.31 28.55
CA SER A 142 19.16 9.00 29.97
C SER A 142 20.26 7.94 30.04
N THR A 143 21.48 8.36 29.72
CA THR A 143 22.69 7.67 30.18
C THR A 143 22.84 8.02 31.66
N LYS A 144 22.15 7.30 32.55
CA LYS A 144 22.60 7.22 33.95
C LYS A 144 23.49 5.99 34.03
N PRO A 145 24.81 6.14 34.29
CA PRO A 145 25.65 5.02 34.68
C PRO A 145 25.07 4.45 35.97
N ALA A 146 24.79 3.16 36.02
CA ALA A 146 24.52 2.48 37.27
C ALA A 146 25.77 2.61 38.16
N PRO A 147 25.67 3.12 39.41
CA PRO A 147 26.78 3.06 40.34
C PRO A 147 27.11 1.58 40.59
N GLN A 148 28.36 1.21 40.33
CA GLN A 148 28.90 -0.05 40.80
C GLN A 148 28.95 0.00 42.33
N THR A 149 28.11 -0.79 42.99
CA THR A 149 28.29 -1.09 44.41
C THR A 149 28.76 -2.53 44.54
N THR A 150 30.08 -2.68 44.54
CA THR A 150 30.78 -3.88 44.97
C THR A 150 30.72 -3.97 46.50
N ALA A 151 30.73 -5.21 47.02
CA ALA A 151 30.88 -5.64 48.43
C ALA A 151 29.55 -5.78 49.21
N HIS A 152 29.27 -6.88 49.94
CA HIS A 152 30.14 -7.78 50.69
C HIS A 152 29.59 -9.23 50.73
N VAL A 153 30.51 -10.20 50.80
CA VAL A 153 30.33 -11.62 51.16
C VAL A 153 30.12 -11.75 52.67
N GLY A 154 29.31 -12.72 53.13
CA GLY A 154 29.47 -13.27 54.49
C GLY A 154 28.25 -13.95 55.12
N VAL A 155 28.33 -15.28 55.19
CA VAL A 155 27.75 -16.27 56.15
C VAL A 155 26.23 -16.31 56.35
#